data_AF-T1EJW2-F1
#
_entry.id   AF-T1EJW2-F1
#
_cell.length_a   1.000
_cell.length_b   1.000
_cell.length_c   1.000
_cell.angle_alpha   90.00
_cell.angle_beta   90.00
_cell.angle_gamma   90.00
#
_symmetry.space_group_name_H-M   'P 1'
#
loop_
_entity.id
_entity.type
_entity.pdbx_description
1 polymer ?
#
loop_
_entity_poly.entity_id
_entity_poly.type
_entity_poly.pdbx_seq_one_letter_code
_entity_poly.pdbx_strand_id
1 'polypeptide(L)'
;CLFCDFSCQSSSEIFEHCNEIHDFSIINAKKIHNLDCYSYIKLINYIRLKKPAMEDLKKIYPYNTHPWSDDVYLKSTLNDDPLLYF
;
A
#
# COMPACT_ATOMS: atom_id res chain seq x y z
N CYS A 1 8.49 -6.64 -0.24
CA CYS A 1 7.07 -6.84 0.10
C CYS A 1 6.69 -5.74 1.08
N LEU A 2 5.39 -5.43 1.22
CA LEU A 2 4.90 -4.47 2.22
C LEU A 2 4.74 -5.08 3.63
N PHE A 3 4.64 -6.41 3.72
CA PHE A 3 4.23 -7.12 4.94
C PHE A 3 5.29 -8.09 5.48
N CYS A 4 6.36 -8.35 4.73
CA CYS A 4 7.46 -9.23 5.11
C CYS A 4 8.78 -8.86 4.39
N ASP A 5 9.84 -9.61 4.67
CA ASP A 5 11.19 -9.38 4.15
C ASP A 5 11.42 -9.89 2.71
N PHE A 6 10.40 -10.46 2.06
CA PHE A 6 10.51 -10.90 0.66
C PHE A 6 10.78 -9.71 -0.28
N SER A 7 11.77 -9.82 -1.16
CA SER A 7 12.11 -8.77 -2.14
C SER A 7 12.34 -9.38 -3.52
N CYS A 8 11.85 -8.71 -4.57
CA CYS A 8 12.14 -9.05 -5.95
C CYS A 8 12.21 -7.77 -6.80
N GLN A 9 12.68 -7.88 -8.04
CA GLN A 9 12.86 -6.74 -8.95
C GLN A 9 11.57 -6.32 -9.66
N SER A 10 10.54 -7.18 -9.65
CA SER A 10 9.27 -6.96 -10.36
C SER A 10 8.18 -6.50 -9.39
N SER A 11 7.60 -5.32 -9.62
CA SER A 11 6.46 -4.84 -8.83
C SER A 11 5.25 -5.78 -8.94
N SER A 12 5.02 -6.35 -10.13
CA SER A 12 3.97 -7.35 -10.36
C SER A 12 4.10 -8.58 -9.48
N GLU A 13 5.32 -9.12 -9.33
CA GLU A 13 5.58 -10.25 -8.44
C GLU A 13 5.36 -9.88 -6.97
N ILE A 14 5.71 -8.66 -6.55
CA ILE A 14 5.38 -8.19 -5.20
C ILE A 14 3.86 -8.14 -4.99
N PHE A 15 3.09 -7.69 -5.98
CA PHE A 15 1.64 -7.63 -5.86
C PHE A 15 1.01 -9.02 -5.78
N GLU A 16 1.48 -9.96 -6.60
CA GLU A 16 1.06 -11.36 -6.53
C GLU A 16 1.38 -11.97 -5.17
N HIS A 17 2.62 -11.79 -4.70
CA HIS A 17 3.05 -12.25 -3.39
C HIS A 17 2.20 -11.66 -2.24
N CYS A 18 1.88 -10.36 -2.29
CA CYS A 18 0.98 -9.74 -1.30
C CYS A 18 -0.42 -10.36 -1.32
N ASN A 19 -0.92 -10.69 -2.51
CA ASN A 19 -2.22 -11.32 -2.65
C ASN A 19 -2.23 -12.76 -2.17
N GLU A 20 -1.23 -13.57 -2.51
CA GLU A 20 -1.21 -15.01 -2.21
C GLU A 20 -0.76 -15.32 -0.78
N ILE A 21 0.24 -14.61 -0.27
CA ILE A 21 0.85 -14.92 1.03
C ILE A 21 0.22 -14.11 2.17
N HIS A 22 -0.21 -12.89 1.87
CA HIS A 22 -0.75 -11.97 2.88
C HIS A 22 -2.26 -11.75 2.75
N ASP A 23 -2.91 -12.39 1.77
CA ASP A 23 -4.34 -12.24 1.48
C ASP A 23 -4.73 -10.76 1.33
N PHE A 24 -3.84 -9.96 0.72
CA PHE A 24 -4.01 -8.53 0.54
C PHE A 24 -3.65 -8.09 -0.88
N SER A 25 -4.69 -7.77 -1.66
CA SER A 25 -4.52 -7.24 -3.01
C SER A 25 -4.40 -5.72 -3.00
N ILE A 26 -3.20 -5.21 -3.25
CA ILE A 26 -2.92 -3.77 -3.40
C ILE A 26 -3.73 -3.18 -4.58
N ILE A 27 -3.91 -3.95 -5.65
CA ILE A 27 -4.70 -3.56 -6.83
C ILE A 27 -6.18 -3.41 -6.44
N ASN A 28 -6.71 -4.35 -5.65
CA ASN A 28 -8.09 -4.27 -5.17
C ASN A 28 -8.28 -3.07 -4.22
N ALA A 29 -7.32 -2.83 -3.32
CA ALA A 29 -7.35 -1.66 -2.44
C ALA A 29 -7.38 -0.34 -3.23
N LYS A 30 -6.56 -0.21 -4.28
CA LYS A 30 -6.58 0.94 -5.21
C LYS A 30 -7.97 1.15 -5.83
N LYS A 31 -8.63 0.06 -6.25
CA LYS A 31 -9.96 0.11 -6.87
C LYS A 31 -11.07 0.44 -5.87
N ILE A 32 -11.12 -0.25 -4.74
CA ILE A 32 -12.18 -0.10 -3.71
C ILE A 32 -12.19 1.31 -3.14
N HIS A 33 -11.01 1.89 -2.88
CA HIS A 33 -10.90 3.23 -2.33
C HIS A 33 -10.77 4.32 -3.41
N ASN A 34 -10.84 3.96 -4.70
CA ASN A 34 -10.67 4.88 -5.83
C ASN A 34 -9.41 5.76 -5.71
N LEU A 35 -8.27 5.13 -5.42
CA LEU A 35 -7.02 5.83 -5.15
C LEU A 35 -6.39 6.35 -6.46
N ASP A 36 -6.18 7.66 -6.52
CA ASP A 36 -5.32 8.34 -7.48
C ASP A 36 -3.83 8.13 -7.16
N CYS A 37 -2.94 8.64 -8.00
CA CYS A 37 -1.49 8.45 -7.83
C CYS A 37 -0.98 8.92 -6.45
N TYR A 38 -1.47 10.05 -5.93
CA TYR A 38 -1.03 10.57 -4.65
C TYR A 38 -1.58 9.77 -3.48
N SER A 39 -2.87 9.46 -3.50
CA SER A 39 -3.49 8.66 -2.43
C SER A 39 -2.99 7.20 -2.43
N TYR A 40 -2.59 6.67 -3.59
CA TYR A 40 -1.86 5.40 -3.70
C TYR A 40 -0.48 5.47 -3.04
N ILE A 41 0.33 6.50 -3.34
CA ILE A 41 1.64 6.71 -2.69
C ILE A 41 1.48 6.77 -1.17
N LYS A 42 0.46 7.51 -0.68
CA LYS A 42 0.16 7.61 0.75
C LYS A 42 -0.16 6.24 1.37
N LEU A 43 -0.95 5.40 0.70
CA LEU A 43 -1.24 4.03 1.16
C LEU A 43 0.05 3.21 1.32
N ILE A 44 0.90 3.20 0.29
CA ILE A 44 2.14 2.43 0.30
C ILE A 44 3.06 2.89 1.44
N ASN A 45 3.29 4.20 1.56
CA ASN A 45 4.11 4.77 2.63
C ASN A 45 3.51 4.56 4.01
N TYR A 46 2.18 4.62 4.16
CA TYR A 46 1.50 4.31 5.40
C TYR A 46 1.75 2.87 5.85
N ILE A 47 1.61 1.89 4.94
CA ILE A 47 1.86 0.48 5.26
C ILE A 47 3.31 0.29 5.70
N ARG A 48 4.28 0.87 4.97
CA ARG A 48 5.70 0.78 5.30
C ARG A 48 6.04 1.41 6.65
N LEU A 49 5.51 2.60 6.94
CA LEU A 49 5.86 3.36 8.14
C LEU A 49 5.15 2.83 9.40
N LYS A 50 3.86 2.52 9.28
CA LYS A 50 3.01 2.17 10.42
C LYS A 50 2.89 0.68 10.66
N LYS A 51 3.18 -0.15 9.65
CA LYS A 51 3.01 -1.61 9.70
C LYS A 51 1.67 -1.99 10.37
N PRO A 52 0.55 -1.46 9.86
CA PRO A 52 -0.75 -1.65 10.49
C PRO A 52 -1.14 -3.13 10.47
N ALA A 53 -2.04 -3.52 11.36
CA ALA A 53 -2.58 -4.86 11.37
C ALA A 53 -3.38 -5.12 10.08
N MET A 54 -3.35 -6.37 9.60
CA MET A 54 -4.04 -6.75 8.36
C MET A 54 -5.55 -6.49 8.42
N GLU A 55 -6.15 -6.64 9.60
CA GLU A 55 -7.55 -6.31 9.87
C GLU A 55 -7.88 -4.84 9.58
N ASP A 56 -6.96 -3.91 9.86
CA ASP A 56 -7.17 -2.49 9.64
C ASP A 56 -7.07 -2.12 8.15
N LEU A 57 -6.21 -2.82 7.41
CA LEU A 57 -6.03 -2.63 5.97
C LEU A 57 -7.19 -3.19 5.14
N LYS A 58 -7.86 -4.23 5.62
CA LYS A 58 -9.01 -4.84 4.96
C LYS A 58 -10.31 -4.09 5.19
N LYS A 59 -10.34 -3.11 6.10
CA LYS A 59 -11.52 -2.26 6.34
C LYS A 59 -11.81 -1.38 5.12
N ILE A 60 -13.09 -1.27 4.79
CA ILE A 60 -13.55 -0.29 3.81
C ILE A 60 -13.76 1.04 4.54
N TYR A 61 -13.04 2.07 4.09
CA TYR A 61 -13.12 3.42 4.61
C TYR A 61 -13.96 4.27 3.65
N PRO A 62 -14.93 5.06 4.16
CA PRO A 62 -15.53 6.15 3.41
C PRO A 62 -14.47 7.10 2.83
N TYR A 63 -14.86 7.84 1.78
CA TYR A 63 -13.97 8.78 1.09
C TYR A 63 -13.21 9.70 2.08
N ASN A 64 -11.88 9.77 1.94
CA ASN A 64 -10.96 10.55 2.77
C ASN A 64 -10.95 10.24 4.29
N THR A 65 -11.57 9.15 4.74
CA THR A 65 -11.55 8.76 6.18
C THR A 65 -10.51 7.68 6.50
N HIS A 66 -9.75 7.24 5.51
CA HIS A 66 -8.70 6.24 5.68
C HIS A 66 -7.52 6.80 6.48
N PRO A 67 -6.80 5.96 7.26
CA PRO A 67 -5.72 6.42 8.14
C PRO A 67 -4.49 6.99 7.41
N TRP A 68 -4.40 6.81 6.09
CA TRP A 68 -3.35 7.37 5.23
C TRP A 68 -3.78 8.64 4.47
N SER A 69 -4.80 9.38 4.93
CA SER A 69 -5.28 10.58 4.23
C SER A 69 -4.34 11.78 4.32
N ASP A 70 -3.54 11.85 5.39
CA ASP A 70 -2.60 12.94 5.67
C ASP A 70 -1.44 13.02 4.65
N ASP A 71 -1.04 14.25 4.29
CA ASP A 71 0.07 14.52 3.37
C ASP A 71 1.44 14.14 3.91
N VAL A 72 1.56 13.88 5.23
CA VAL A 72 2.78 13.32 5.82
C VAL A 72 3.23 12.02 5.12
N TYR A 73 2.29 11.24 4.57
CA TYR A 73 2.57 10.00 3.86
C TYR A 73 2.96 10.20 2.38
N LEU A 74 2.98 11.43 1.87
CA LEU A 74 3.57 11.72 0.55
C LEU A 74 5.09 11.74 0.58
N LYS A 75 5.69 11.94 1.76
CA LYS A 75 7.15 11.85 1.90
C LYS A 75 7.57 10.39 1.83
N SER A 76 8.36 10.06 0.82
CA SER A 76 8.87 8.71 0.61
C SER A 76 9.58 8.19 1.84
N THR A 77 9.13 7.04 2.33
CA THR A 77 9.72 6.36 3.49
C THR A 77 10.96 5.53 3.11
N LEU A 78 11.07 5.18 1.83
CA LEU A 78 12.18 4.46 1.23
C LEU A 78 12.68 5.25 0.01
N ASN A 79 13.99 5.39 -0.15
CA ASN A 79 14.57 5.97 -1.37
C ASN A 79 14.28 5.03 -2.55
N ASP A 80 13.76 5.58 -3.66
CA ASP A 80 13.53 4.88 -4.92
C ASP A 80 12.65 3.62 -4.79
N ASP A 81 11.53 3.72 -4.08
CA ASP A 81 10.60 2.60 -3.93
C ASP A 81 9.92 2.25 -5.26
N PRO A 82 10.19 1.06 -5.86
CA PRO A 82 9.64 0.68 -7.15
C PRO A 82 8.12 0.55 -7.14
N LEU A 83 7.50 0.35 -5.95
CA LEU A 83 6.05 0.26 -5.84
C LEU A 83 5.36 1.61 -6.05
N LEU A 84 6.06 2.74 -5.94
CA LEU A 84 5.44 4.06 -6.10
C LEU A 84 5.21 4.48 -7.56
N TYR A 85 5.76 3.72 -8.52
CA TYR A 85 5.69 4.03 -9.96
C TYR A 85 4.63 3.22 -10.73
N PHE A 86 3.69 2.58 -10.03
CA PHE A 86 2.70 1.65 -10.61
C PHE A 86 1.30 2.23 -10.89
#